data_AF-A0A2V8LZN2-F1
#
_entry.id   AF-A0A2V8LZN2-F1
#
_cell.length_a   1.000
_cell.length_b   1.000
_cell.length_c   1.000
_cell.angle_alpha   90.00
_cell.angle_beta   90.00
_cell.angle_gamma   90.00
#
_symmetry.space_group_name_H-M   'P 1'
#
loop_
_entity.id
_entity.type
_entity.pdbx_description
1 polymer ?
#
loop_
_entity_poly.entity_id
_entity_poly.type
_entity_poly.pdbx_seq_one_letter_code
_entity_poly.pdbx_strand_id
1 'polypeptide(L)'
;MITTKITFNREISRIFYERCVSCHRDGGSAFSLMTYPEVRPWAVAIKEEVLSRRMPPWGAIKGFGEFRNDQALTPEQLELITQWVEGGVPEGEAVDLPAQPKLPEPASASQVEGALTVSGDFALTREFTLDGIVPQKVADNESTQIIAEFPNGTVEPLLWLYEYKTAHGHPFLFRSPIELPRGTTIRGVPPNSSVVLLPPGPTSANEAQNAR
;
A
#
# COMPACT_ATOMS: atom_id res chain seq x y z
N MET A 1 34.95 -3.59 0.45
CA MET A 1 35.24 -3.96 -0.96
C MET A 1 33.90 -4.16 -1.65
N ILE A 2 33.75 -3.73 -2.90
CA ILE A 2 32.54 -4.00 -3.69
C ILE A 2 32.64 -5.43 -4.21
N THR A 3 31.61 -6.25 -3.97
CA THR A 3 31.60 -7.69 -4.31
C THR A 3 30.40 -8.11 -5.15
N THR A 4 29.54 -7.16 -5.53
CA THR A 4 28.35 -7.39 -6.37
C THR A 4 28.42 -6.60 -7.68
N LYS A 5 27.63 -7.03 -8.67
CA LYS A 5 27.37 -6.28 -9.90
C LYS A 5 26.05 -5.50 -9.86
N ILE A 6 25.23 -5.73 -8.84
CA ILE A 6 23.97 -5.01 -8.62
C ILE A 6 24.33 -3.58 -8.22
N THR A 7 23.69 -2.58 -8.79
CA THR A 7 23.98 -1.16 -8.51
C THR A 7 22.73 -0.36 -8.21
N PHE A 8 22.91 0.79 -7.56
CA PHE A 8 21.80 1.69 -7.28
C PHE A 8 21.13 2.19 -8.56
N ASN A 9 21.92 2.74 -9.49
CA ASN A 9 21.42 3.36 -10.70
C ASN A 9 20.69 2.35 -11.60
N ARG A 10 21.11 1.08 -11.62
CA ARG A 10 20.56 0.08 -12.54
C ARG A 10 19.46 -0.81 -11.96
N GLU A 11 19.59 -1.30 -10.73
CA GLU A 11 18.59 -2.21 -10.15
C GLU A 11 17.80 -1.55 -9.01
N ILE A 12 18.49 -1.01 -8.01
CA ILE A 12 17.83 -0.65 -6.73
C ILE A 12 16.95 0.59 -6.84
N SER A 13 17.36 1.60 -7.62
CA SER A 13 16.57 2.81 -7.85
C SER A 13 15.17 2.49 -8.39
N ARG A 14 15.03 1.50 -9.27
CA ARG A 14 13.74 1.06 -9.82
C ARG A 14 12.85 0.49 -8.73
N ILE A 15 13.40 -0.37 -7.87
CA ILE A 15 12.67 -0.94 -6.74
C ILE A 15 12.23 0.17 -5.78
N PHE A 16 13.13 1.10 -5.47
CA PHE A 16 12.83 2.18 -4.53
C PHE A 16 11.77 3.14 -5.08
N TYR A 17 11.87 3.47 -6.37
CA TYR A 17 10.90 4.34 -7.07
C TYR A 17 9.50 3.74 -7.10
N GLU A 18 9.40 2.41 -7.13
CA GLU A 18 8.11 1.72 -7.15
C GLU A 18 7.58 1.43 -5.73
N ARG A 19 8.45 1.11 -4.78
CA ARG A 19 8.05 0.48 -3.49
C ARG A 19 8.29 1.35 -2.26
N CYS A 20 9.08 2.41 -2.37
CA CYS A 20 9.54 3.16 -1.18
C CYS A 20 9.23 4.66 -1.26
N VAL A 21 9.44 5.29 -2.41
CA VAL A 21 9.42 6.75 -2.55
C VAL A 21 8.04 7.39 -2.44
N SER A 22 6.96 6.62 -2.45
CA SER A 22 5.62 7.17 -2.14
C SER A 22 5.63 7.84 -0.76
N CYS A 23 6.36 7.27 0.19
CA CYS A 23 6.55 7.77 1.56
C CYS A 23 7.95 8.38 1.77
N HIS A 24 8.99 7.74 1.22
CA HIS A 24 10.40 8.13 1.40
C HIS A 24 10.89 9.11 0.32
N ARG A 25 10.38 10.35 0.38
CA ARG A 25 10.75 11.45 -0.52
C ARG A 25 10.65 12.79 0.20
N ASP A 26 11.21 13.83 -0.39
CA ASP A 26 10.96 15.20 0.08
C ASP A 26 9.46 15.53 0.04
N GLY A 27 8.96 16.17 1.10
CA GLY A 27 7.52 16.37 1.33
C GLY A 27 6.70 15.10 1.63
N GLY A 28 7.34 13.93 1.72
CA GLY A 28 6.74 12.66 2.14
C GLY A 28 6.61 12.52 3.65
N SER A 29 6.18 11.34 4.10
CA SER A 29 6.02 11.01 5.53
C SER A 29 7.31 10.47 6.18
N ALA A 30 8.37 10.28 5.41
CA ALA A 30 9.67 9.78 5.87
C ALA A 30 10.83 10.48 5.16
N PHE A 31 12.06 10.18 5.57
CA PHE A 31 13.27 10.68 4.92
C PHE A 31 13.36 10.21 3.46
N SER A 32 14.05 11.00 2.62
CA SER A 32 14.17 10.75 1.18
C SER A 32 15.03 9.52 0.86
N LEU A 33 14.57 8.72 -0.10
CA LEU A 33 15.30 7.61 -0.74
C LEU A 33 15.38 7.80 -2.26
N MET A 34 15.30 9.04 -2.74
CA MET A 34 15.19 9.37 -4.17
C MET A 34 16.54 9.30 -4.93
N THR A 35 17.64 9.61 -4.26
CA THR A 35 19.00 9.65 -4.85
C THR A 35 19.99 8.78 -4.08
N TYR A 36 21.06 8.35 -4.74
CA TYR A 36 22.07 7.52 -4.10
C TYR A 36 22.70 8.16 -2.85
N PRO A 37 23.09 9.46 -2.85
CA PRO A 37 23.62 10.11 -1.65
C PRO A 37 22.65 10.10 -0.46
N GLU A 38 21.34 10.20 -0.73
CA GLU A 38 20.31 10.13 0.31
C GLU A 38 20.11 8.69 0.81
N VAL A 39 20.18 7.70 -0.07
CA VAL A 39 19.95 6.29 0.25
C VAL A 39 21.12 5.66 1.00
N ARG A 40 22.36 5.94 0.56
CA ARG A 40 23.58 5.25 1.02
C ARG A 40 23.73 5.22 2.56
N PRO A 41 23.47 6.30 3.32
CA PRO A 41 23.57 6.29 4.78
C PRO A 41 22.61 5.30 5.46
N TRP A 42 21.48 4.97 4.81
CA TRP A 42 20.42 4.12 5.37
C TRP A 42 20.50 2.66 4.92
N ALA A 43 21.43 2.30 4.03
CA ALA A 43 21.48 0.99 3.37
C ALA A 43 21.36 -0.21 4.33
N VAL A 44 22.10 -0.19 5.45
CA VAL A 44 22.05 -1.26 6.46
C VAL A 44 20.68 -1.32 7.14
N ALA A 45 20.16 -0.17 7.57
CA ALA A 45 18.85 -0.08 8.20
C ALA A 45 17.73 -0.52 7.24
N ILE A 46 17.79 -0.11 5.97
CA ILE A 46 16.84 -0.55 4.93
C ILE A 46 16.83 -2.07 4.85
N LYS A 47 18.00 -2.71 4.74
CA LYS A 47 18.13 -4.18 4.69
C LYS A 47 17.45 -4.84 5.90
N GLU A 48 17.70 -4.33 7.10
CA GLU A 48 17.11 -4.85 8.33
C GLU A 48 15.57 -4.70 8.36
N GLU A 49 15.05 -3.54 7.97
CA GLU A 49 13.61 -3.27 7.94
C GLU A 49 12.88 -4.15 6.90
N VAL A 50 13.45 -4.36 5.72
CA VAL A 50 12.82 -5.19 4.68
C VAL A 50 12.91 -6.68 4.99
N LEU A 51 14.04 -7.15 5.56
CA LEU A 51 14.20 -8.55 5.98
C LEU A 51 13.27 -8.92 7.14
N SER A 52 13.09 -8.00 8.08
CA SER A 52 12.17 -8.17 9.21
C SER A 52 10.71 -7.93 8.85
N ARG A 53 10.40 -7.62 7.59
CA ARG A 53 9.05 -7.35 7.07
C ARG A 53 8.32 -6.20 7.79
N ARG A 54 9.07 -5.29 8.41
CA ARG A 54 8.52 -4.04 8.97
C ARG A 54 8.27 -2.99 7.89
N MET A 55 8.98 -3.09 6.76
CA MET A 55 8.84 -2.21 5.61
C MET A 55 8.55 -2.98 4.31
N PRO A 56 7.65 -2.47 3.45
CA PRO A 56 6.73 -1.36 3.71
C PRO A 56 5.66 -1.71 4.77
N PRO A 57 5.21 -0.75 5.59
CA PRO A 57 4.19 -1.00 6.60
C PRO A 57 2.83 -1.06 5.89
N TRP A 58 2.36 -2.27 5.60
CA TRP A 58 1.10 -2.47 4.87
C TRP A 58 -0.12 -2.49 5.79
N GLY A 59 0.05 -2.92 7.04
CA GLY A 59 -1.04 -2.99 8.02
C GLY A 59 -2.13 -4.02 7.73
N ALA A 60 -2.16 -4.65 6.54
CA ALA A 60 -3.11 -5.70 6.18
C ALA A 60 -2.47 -7.09 6.01
N ILE A 61 -3.21 -8.13 6.38
CA ILE A 61 -2.80 -9.52 6.21
C ILE A 61 -2.97 -9.97 4.75
N LYS A 62 -1.92 -10.56 4.17
CA LYS A 62 -1.97 -11.14 2.82
C LYS A 62 -3.01 -12.26 2.73
N GLY A 63 -3.76 -12.29 1.63
CA GLY A 63 -4.76 -13.33 1.35
C GLY A 63 -6.15 -13.08 1.95
N PHE A 64 -6.35 -12.01 2.73
CA PHE A 64 -7.68 -11.60 3.21
C PHE A 64 -8.37 -10.55 2.31
N GLY A 65 -7.75 -10.26 1.16
CA GLY A 65 -8.18 -9.29 0.17
C GLY A 65 -7.08 -9.13 -0.87
N GLU A 66 -7.44 -8.70 -2.08
CA GLU A 66 -6.47 -8.43 -3.15
C GLU A 66 -6.41 -6.93 -3.43
N PHE A 67 -5.24 -6.33 -3.30
CA PHE A 67 -5.07 -4.88 -3.42
C PHE A 67 -4.13 -4.51 -4.57
N ARG A 68 -4.48 -3.48 -5.34
CA ARG A 68 -3.65 -2.97 -6.44
C ARG A 68 -2.50 -2.09 -5.97
N ASN A 69 -2.61 -1.52 -4.77
CA ASN A 69 -1.58 -0.68 -4.17
C ASN A 69 -0.76 -1.40 -3.08
N ASP A 70 -0.77 -2.74 -3.05
CA ASP A 70 0.13 -3.52 -2.19
C ASP A 70 1.59 -3.28 -2.60
N GLN A 71 2.33 -2.62 -1.71
CA GLN A 71 3.72 -2.26 -1.92
C GLN A 71 4.71 -3.35 -1.46
N ALA A 72 4.23 -4.54 -1.06
CA ALA A 72 5.11 -5.61 -0.61
C ALA A 72 6.21 -5.93 -1.63
N LEU A 73 7.43 -6.15 -1.12
CA LEU A 73 8.55 -6.60 -1.92
C LEU A 73 8.37 -8.07 -2.31
N THR A 74 8.64 -8.36 -3.59
CA THR A 74 8.81 -9.73 -4.09
C THR A 74 10.08 -10.37 -3.49
N PRO A 75 10.18 -11.72 -3.44
CA PRO A 75 11.41 -12.39 -3.02
C PRO A 75 12.65 -11.91 -3.79
N GLU A 76 12.51 -11.72 -5.10
CA GLU A 76 13.58 -11.27 -5.99
C GLU A 76 14.02 -9.83 -5.66
N GLN A 77 13.07 -8.92 -5.43
CA GLN A 77 13.39 -7.55 -5.02
C GLN A 77 14.09 -7.50 -3.66
N LEU A 78 13.63 -8.32 -2.70
CA LEU A 78 14.25 -8.42 -1.37
C LEU A 78 15.69 -8.94 -1.46
N GLU A 79 15.92 -9.93 -2.32
CA GLU A 79 17.26 -10.47 -2.58
C GLU A 79 18.17 -9.43 -3.24
N LEU A 80 17.69 -8.71 -4.26
CA LEU A 80 18.45 -7.64 -4.91
C LEU A 80 18.91 -6.57 -3.92
N ILE A 81 18.01 -6.09 -3.06
CA ILE A 81 18.36 -5.12 -2.01
C ILE A 81 19.42 -5.69 -1.06
N THR A 82 19.21 -6.93 -0.60
CA THR A 82 20.11 -7.58 0.37
C THR A 82 21.51 -7.77 -0.21
N GLN A 83 21.62 -8.33 -1.42
CA GLN A 83 22.88 -8.53 -2.12
C GLN A 83 23.57 -7.21 -2.47
N TRP A 84 22.82 -6.16 -2.81
CA TRP A 84 23.40 -4.84 -3.05
C TRP A 84 24.04 -4.25 -1.78
N VAL A 85 23.35 -4.34 -0.65
CA VAL A 85 23.86 -3.84 0.64
C VAL A 85 25.07 -4.63 1.10
N GLU A 86 25.01 -5.97 1.05
CA GLU A 86 26.13 -6.85 1.43
C GLU A 86 27.31 -6.74 0.46
N GLY A 87 27.00 -6.42 -0.80
CA GLY A 87 27.97 -6.19 -1.87
C GLY A 87 28.71 -4.86 -1.80
N GLY A 88 28.48 -4.05 -0.77
CA GLY A 88 29.19 -2.79 -0.54
C GLY A 88 28.50 -1.56 -1.13
N VAL A 89 27.20 -1.63 -1.42
CA VAL A 89 26.35 -0.52 -1.91
C VAL A 89 26.94 0.29 -3.08
N PRO A 90 27.32 -0.34 -4.20
CA PRO A 90 27.81 0.41 -5.37
C PRO A 90 26.71 1.28 -6.01
N GLU A 91 27.07 2.51 -6.40
CA GLU A 91 26.18 3.47 -7.07
C GLU A 91 25.86 3.04 -8.50
N GLY A 92 26.87 2.66 -9.28
CA GLY A 92 26.76 2.35 -10.71
C GLY A 92 26.91 3.58 -11.61
N GLU A 93 26.73 3.37 -12.91
CA GLU A 93 26.93 4.41 -13.92
C GLU A 93 25.72 5.34 -14.02
N ALA A 94 25.95 6.64 -14.22
CA ALA A 94 24.88 7.63 -14.30
C ALA A 94 23.90 7.39 -15.46
N VAL A 95 24.36 6.75 -16.55
CA VAL A 95 23.54 6.42 -17.72
C VAL A 95 22.45 5.36 -17.42
N ASP A 96 22.66 4.55 -16.39
CA ASP A 96 21.71 3.50 -16.00
C ASP A 96 20.58 4.04 -15.11
N LEU A 97 20.75 5.23 -14.52
CA LEU A 97 19.81 5.84 -13.60
C LEU A 97 18.53 6.26 -14.36
N PRO A 98 17.36 5.71 -14.01
CA PRO A 98 16.11 6.09 -14.65
C PRO A 98 15.70 7.50 -14.23
N ALA A 99 14.84 8.12 -15.04
CA ALA A 99 14.19 9.36 -14.65
C ALA A 99 13.42 9.17 -13.33
N GLN A 100 13.53 10.14 -12.42
CA GLN A 100 12.79 10.11 -11.16
C GLN A 100 11.28 10.15 -11.41
N PRO A 101 10.49 9.40 -10.62
CA PRO A 101 9.05 9.37 -10.77
C PRO A 101 8.44 10.73 -10.42
N LYS A 102 7.51 11.19 -11.24
CA LYS A 102 6.66 12.34 -10.92
C LYS A 102 5.49 11.84 -10.08
N LEU A 103 5.62 11.94 -8.77
CA LEU A 103 4.60 11.49 -7.85
C LEU A 103 3.63 12.64 -7.55
N PRO A 104 2.31 12.39 -7.56
CA PRO A 104 1.33 13.40 -7.19
C PRO A 104 1.57 13.87 -5.75
N GLU A 105 1.15 15.10 -5.46
CA GLU A 105 1.10 15.56 -4.07
C GLU A 105 0.19 14.62 -3.26
N PRO A 106 0.51 14.34 -1.99
CA PRO A 106 -0.30 13.46 -1.16
C PRO A 106 -1.76 13.95 -1.15
N ALA A 107 -2.65 13.16 -1.75
CA ALA A 107 -4.05 13.52 -1.88
C ALA A 107 -4.73 13.50 -0.50
N SER A 108 -5.47 14.57 -0.19
CA SER A 108 -6.39 14.57 0.96
C SER A 108 -7.59 13.68 0.61
N ALA A 109 -7.71 12.53 1.27
CA ALA A 109 -8.78 11.56 1.07
C ALA A 109 -10.19 12.09 1.44
N SER A 110 -10.29 13.32 1.95
CA SER A 110 -11.47 13.84 2.63
C SER A 110 -12.61 14.33 1.72
N GLN A 111 -12.54 14.13 0.40
CA GLN A 111 -13.55 14.67 -0.54
C GLN A 111 -13.90 13.72 -1.69
N VAL A 112 -13.88 12.40 -1.48
CA VAL A 112 -14.37 11.46 -2.50
C VAL A 112 -15.90 11.46 -2.50
N GLU A 113 -16.50 12.02 -3.54
CA GLU A 113 -17.95 12.03 -3.73
C GLU A 113 -18.49 10.59 -3.77
N GLY A 114 -19.59 10.33 -3.04
CA GLY A 114 -20.21 9.01 -2.97
C GLY A 114 -19.55 8.04 -1.98
N ALA A 115 -18.47 8.42 -1.28
CA ALA A 115 -17.88 7.62 -0.21
C ALA A 115 -18.84 7.43 0.97
N LEU A 116 -18.73 6.27 1.63
CA LEU A 116 -19.60 5.88 2.73
C LEU A 116 -18.77 5.58 3.99
N THR A 117 -18.99 6.32 5.06
CA THR A 117 -18.40 6.00 6.38
C THR A 117 -19.22 4.91 7.07
N VAL A 118 -18.56 3.85 7.52
CA VAL A 118 -19.18 2.74 8.26
C VAL A 118 -18.49 2.55 9.62
N SER A 119 -19.26 2.14 10.61
CA SER A 119 -18.81 1.84 11.98
C SER A 119 -19.72 0.75 12.55
N GLY A 120 -19.15 -0.16 13.35
CA GLY A 120 -19.88 -1.35 13.78
C GLY A 120 -20.28 -2.24 12.60
N ASP A 121 -21.26 -3.10 12.85
CA ASP A 121 -21.94 -3.84 11.78
C ASP A 121 -22.87 -2.89 11.02
N PHE A 122 -22.68 -2.80 9.71
CA PHE A 122 -23.37 -1.84 8.84
C PHE A 122 -24.03 -2.53 7.65
N ALA A 123 -25.37 -2.51 7.60
CA ALA A 123 -26.14 -3.03 6.47
C ALA A 123 -26.31 -1.96 5.37
N LEU A 124 -25.91 -2.28 4.15
CA LEU A 124 -26.09 -1.40 2.99
C LEU A 124 -27.58 -1.26 2.65
N THR A 125 -28.06 -0.01 2.62
CA THR A 125 -29.45 0.31 2.25
C THR A 125 -29.67 0.45 0.74
N ARG A 126 -28.59 0.53 -0.03
CA ARG A 126 -28.52 0.63 -1.49
C ARG A 126 -27.35 -0.20 -2.01
N GLU A 127 -27.35 -0.48 -3.31
CA GLU A 127 -26.18 -1.07 -3.97
C GLU A 127 -24.98 -0.12 -3.90
N PHE A 128 -23.78 -0.71 -3.80
CA PHE A 128 -22.53 0.02 -3.69
C PHE A 128 -21.41 -0.76 -4.39
N THR A 129 -20.75 -0.14 -5.35
CA THR A 129 -19.53 -0.67 -5.94
C THR A 129 -18.36 -0.24 -5.06
N LEU A 130 -17.67 -1.19 -4.45
CA LEU A 130 -16.56 -0.96 -3.52
C LEU A 130 -15.22 -1.04 -4.25
N ASP A 131 -14.51 0.08 -4.34
CA ASP A 131 -13.18 0.17 -4.96
C ASP A 131 -12.03 0.19 -3.92
N GLY A 132 -12.33 0.60 -2.69
CA GLY A 132 -11.34 0.56 -1.62
C GLY A 132 -11.88 0.91 -0.24
N ILE A 133 -11.03 0.75 0.76
CA ILE A 133 -11.33 1.03 2.17
C ILE A 133 -10.25 1.95 2.73
N VAL A 134 -10.65 3.02 3.43
CA VAL A 134 -9.74 3.88 4.20
C VAL A 134 -10.03 3.73 5.68
N PRO A 135 -9.07 3.28 6.51
CA PRO A 135 -9.22 3.36 7.95
C PRO A 135 -9.23 4.83 8.38
N GLN A 136 -10.39 5.35 8.78
CA GLN A 136 -10.55 6.76 9.14
C GLN A 136 -10.31 7.00 10.62
N LYS A 137 -10.85 6.11 11.46
CA LYS A 137 -10.66 6.14 12.91
C LYS A 137 -10.43 4.70 13.36
N VAL A 138 -9.18 4.28 13.47
CA VAL A 138 -8.79 2.96 13.98
C VAL A 138 -7.67 3.20 14.97
N ALA A 139 -7.72 2.55 16.14
CA ALA A 139 -6.72 2.75 17.18
C ALA A 139 -5.38 2.10 16.82
N ASP A 140 -4.29 2.63 17.39
CA ASP A 140 -2.98 1.99 17.23
C ASP A 140 -2.96 0.61 17.89
N ASN A 141 -2.30 -0.35 17.21
CA ASN A 141 -2.24 -1.77 17.52
C ASN A 141 -3.58 -2.52 17.41
N GLU A 142 -4.62 -1.88 16.87
CA GLU A 142 -5.90 -2.55 16.66
C GLU A 142 -5.76 -3.59 15.54
N SER A 143 -6.29 -4.79 15.80
CA SER A 143 -6.36 -5.87 14.81
C SER A 143 -7.81 -6.23 14.59
N THR A 144 -8.28 -6.16 13.34
CA THR A 144 -9.68 -6.45 13.03
C THR A 144 -9.86 -7.01 11.62
N GLN A 145 -10.80 -7.93 11.47
CA GLN A 145 -11.19 -8.53 10.21
C GLN A 145 -12.49 -7.90 9.74
N ILE A 146 -12.43 -7.21 8.60
CA ILE A 146 -13.56 -6.58 7.95
C ILE A 146 -13.98 -7.48 6.79
N ILE A 147 -15.25 -7.87 6.78
CA ILE A 147 -15.85 -8.74 5.77
C ILE A 147 -17.15 -8.13 5.25
N ALA A 148 -17.56 -8.54 4.04
CA ALA A 148 -18.91 -8.34 3.54
C ALA A 148 -19.68 -9.66 3.58
N GLU A 149 -20.82 -9.67 4.29
CA GLU A 149 -21.79 -10.76 4.25
C GLU A 149 -22.92 -10.37 3.29
N PHE A 150 -23.05 -11.10 2.18
CA PHE A 150 -24.04 -10.86 1.14
C PHE A 150 -25.42 -11.37 1.56
N PRO A 151 -26.52 -10.87 0.98
CA PRO A 151 -27.89 -11.32 1.31
C PRO A 151 -28.12 -12.82 1.08
N ASN A 152 -27.34 -13.45 0.20
CA ASN A 152 -27.39 -14.88 -0.07
C ASN A 152 -26.56 -15.73 0.93
N GLY A 153 -25.94 -15.10 1.93
CA GLY A 153 -25.07 -15.73 2.93
C GLY A 153 -23.61 -15.93 2.47
N THR A 154 -23.24 -15.53 1.25
CA THR A 154 -21.84 -15.54 0.81
C THR A 154 -21.03 -14.52 1.60
N VAL A 155 -19.79 -14.87 1.97
CA VAL A 155 -18.88 -13.99 2.69
C VAL A 155 -17.69 -13.65 1.81
N GLU A 156 -17.43 -12.35 1.64
CA GLU A 156 -16.26 -11.82 0.94
C GLU A 156 -15.30 -11.19 1.97
N PRO A 157 -14.06 -11.70 2.11
CA PRO A 157 -13.01 -11.06 2.88
C PRO A 157 -12.64 -9.70 2.26
N LEU A 158 -12.73 -8.61 3.04
CA LEU A 158 -12.44 -7.27 2.53
C LEU A 158 -11.07 -6.77 2.99
N LEU A 159 -10.83 -6.75 4.29
CA LEU A 159 -9.62 -6.18 4.86
C LEU A 159 -9.37 -6.75 6.24
N TRP A 160 -8.21 -7.34 6.46
CA TRP A 160 -7.77 -7.71 7.80
C TRP A 160 -6.63 -6.82 8.23
N LEU A 161 -6.94 -5.85 9.08
CA LEU A 161 -5.94 -5.02 9.75
C LEU A 161 -5.28 -5.81 10.88
N TYR A 162 -3.94 -5.79 10.93
CA TYR A 162 -3.16 -6.45 11.99
C TYR A 162 -2.19 -5.44 12.61
N GLU A 163 -2.28 -5.29 13.93
CA GLU A 163 -1.49 -4.34 14.74
C GLU A 163 -1.39 -2.95 14.07
N TYR A 164 -2.53 -2.44 13.59
CA TYR A 164 -2.58 -1.26 12.72
C TYR A 164 -1.93 -0.03 13.35
N LYS A 165 -1.25 0.78 12.54
CA LYS A 165 -0.60 2.02 12.97
C LYS A 165 -1.18 3.19 12.19
N THR A 166 -1.81 4.12 12.90
CA THR A 166 -2.39 5.33 12.31
C THR A 166 -1.36 6.17 11.57
N ALA A 167 -0.11 6.18 12.03
CA ALA A 167 1.02 6.85 11.38
C ALA A 167 1.34 6.31 9.97
N HIS A 168 0.89 5.10 9.62
CA HIS A 168 1.05 4.48 8.31
C HIS A 168 -0.28 4.38 7.55
N GLY A 169 -1.27 5.19 7.92
CA GLY A 169 -2.58 5.14 7.29
C GLY A 169 -2.53 5.46 5.79
N HIS A 170 -3.09 4.56 5.00
CA HIS A 170 -3.26 4.69 3.56
C HIS A 170 -4.55 4.02 3.12
N PRO A 171 -5.09 4.34 1.93
CA PRO A 171 -6.19 3.58 1.36
C PRO A 171 -5.77 2.13 1.04
N PHE A 172 -6.70 1.20 1.17
CA PHE A 172 -6.58 -0.18 0.67
C PHE A 172 -7.47 -0.30 -0.57
N LEU A 173 -6.85 -0.29 -1.74
CA LEU A 173 -7.54 -0.22 -3.02
C LEU A 173 -7.62 -1.61 -3.62
N PHE A 174 -8.83 -2.12 -3.85
CA PHE A 174 -9.01 -3.48 -4.36
C PHE A 174 -8.42 -3.65 -5.76
N ARG A 175 -7.96 -4.85 -6.08
CA ARG A 175 -7.46 -5.19 -7.43
C ARG A 175 -8.55 -5.00 -8.48
N SER A 176 -9.79 -5.30 -8.12
CA SER A 176 -10.97 -5.05 -8.93
C SER A 176 -12.11 -4.59 -8.03
N PRO A 177 -12.97 -3.66 -8.48
CA PRO A 177 -14.11 -3.24 -7.68
C PRO A 177 -15.04 -4.42 -7.37
N ILE A 178 -15.61 -4.41 -6.16
CA ILE A 178 -16.52 -5.45 -5.65
C ILE A 178 -17.94 -4.90 -5.67
N GLU A 179 -18.86 -5.58 -6.35
CA GLU A 179 -20.27 -5.19 -6.35
C GLU A 179 -20.96 -5.67 -5.07
N LEU A 180 -21.41 -4.73 -4.25
CA LEU A 180 -22.14 -5.03 -3.00
C LEU A 180 -23.62 -4.75 -3.22
N PRO A 181 -24.48 -5.78 -3.32
CA PRO A 181 -25.92 -5.58 -3.45
C PRO A 181 -26.52 -4.94 -2.20
N ARG A 182 -27.68 -4.32 -2.36
CA ARG A 182 -28.49 -3.85 -1.22
C ARG A 182 -28.73 -5.01 -0.25
N GLY A 183 -28.55 -4.76 1.04
CA GLY A 183 -28.69 -5.75 2.10
C GLY A 183 -27.39 -6.46 2.47
N THR A 184 -26.29 -6.26 1.72
CA THR A 184 -24.96 -6.70 2.16
C THR A 184 -24.61 -6.01 3.49
N THR A 185 -24.10 -6.78 4.44
CA THR A 185 -23.68 -6.29 5.75
C THR A 185 -22.16 -6.27 5.84
N ILE A 186 -21.59 -5.09 6.06
CA ILE A 186 -20.18 -4.95 6.43
C ILE A 186 -20.06 -5.28 7.92
N ARG A 187 -19.17 -6.21 8.25
CA ARG A 187 -18.96 -6.65 9.64
C ARG A 187 -17.51 -6.48 10.07
N GLY A 188 -17.33 -6.46 11.39
CA GLY A 188 -16.00 -6.48 12.00
C GLY A 188 -15.31 -5.12 11.99
N VAL A 189 -16.04 -4.03 11.76
CA VAL A 189 -15.56 -2.69 12.10
C VAL A 189 -15.83 -2.47 13.59
N PRO A 190 -14.82 -2.23 14.43
CA PRO A 190 -15.04 -2.08 15.87
C PRO A 190 -15.94 -0.86 16.20
N PRO A 191 -16.78 -0.90 17.26
CA PRO A 191 -17.79 0.15 17.50
C PRO A 191 -17.26 1.56 17.70
N ASN A 192 -16.02 1.71 18.18
CA ASN A 192 -15.38 3.01 18.37
C ASN A 192 -14.52 3.46 17.19
N SER A 193 -14.48 2.61 16.15
CA SER A 193 -13.67 2.75 14.96
C SER A 193 -14.56 2.98 13.74
N SER A 194 -14.03 3.63 12.72
CA SER A 194 -14.71 3.85 11.46
C SER A 194 -13.76 3.63 10.29
N VAL A 195 -14.33 3.09 9.21
CA VAL A 195 -13.67 3.00 7.91
C VAL A 195 -14.54 3.70 6.87
N VAL A 196 -13.92 4.20 5.82
CA VAL A 196 -14.59 4.81 4.67
C VAL A 196 -14.52 3.85 3.50
N LEU A 197 -15.67 3.46 2.99
CA LEU A 197 -15.81 2.71 1.75
C LEU A 197 -15.72 3.70 0.58
N LEU A 198 -14.77 3.48 -0.31
CA LEU A 198 -14.53 4.29 -1.49
C LEU A 198 -15.28 3.70 -2.69
N PRO A 199 -16.04 4.51 -3.44
CA PRO A 199 -16.53 4.12 -4.75
C PRO A 199 -15.38 4.17 -5.78
N PRO A 200 -15.58 3.61 -6.98
CA PRO A 200 -14.62 3.76 -8.07
C PRO A 200 -14.35 5.24 -8.36
N GLY A 201 -13.09 5.66 -8.25
CA GLY A 201 -12.69 7.03 -8.60
C GLY A 201 -12.77 7.27 -10.12
N PRO A 202 -12.74 8.54 -10.57
CA PRO A 202 -12.79 8.87 -12.01
C PRO A 202 -11.64 8.27 -12.84
N THR A 203 -10.55 7.83 -12.21
CA THR A 203 -9.38 7.21 -12.87
C THR A 203 -9.50 5.69 -13.04
N SER A 204 -10.39 5.02 -12.31
CA SER A 204 -10.58 3.56 -12.40
C SER A 204 -11.14 3.11 -13.76
N ALA A 205 -11.78 4.02 -14.50
CA ALA A 205 -12.29 3.75 -15.86
C ALA A 205 -11.19 3.72 -16.94
N ASN A 206 -10.03 4.36 -16.71
CA ASN A 206 -8.98 4.52 -17.74
C ASN A 206 -7.78 3.59 -17.57
N GLU A 207 -7.58 2.95 -16.42
CA GLU A 207 -6.49 1.96 -16.26
C GLU A 207 -6.85 0.59 -16.85
N ALA A 208 -8.13 0.31 -17.08
CA ALA A 208 -8.60 -0.89 -17.80
C ALA A 208 -8.22 -0.92 -19.29
N GLN A 209 -7.69 0.17 -19.86
CA GLN A 209 -7.28 0.25 -21.26
C GLN A 209 -5.79 -0.05 -21.52
N ASN A 210 -4.94 -0.11 -20.50
CA ASN A 210 -3.51 -0.41 -20.65
C ASN A 210 -3.11 -1.85 -20.26
N ALA A 211 -4.08 -2.73 -20.05
CA ALA A 211 -3.87 -4.16 -19.81
C ALA A 211 -4.27 -5.05 -21.01
N ARG A 212 -4.06 -4.56 -22.24
CA ARG A 212 -4.21 -5.35 -23.48
C ARG A 212 -2.92 -5.39 -24.28
#